data_AF-V6JZC9-F1
#
_entry.id   AF-V6JZC9-F1
#
_cell.length_a   1.000
_cell.length_b   1.000
_cell.length_c   1.000
_cell.angle_alpha   90.00
_cell.angle_beta   90.00
_cell.angle_gamma   90.00
#
_symmetry.space_group_name_H-M   'P 1'
#
loop_
_entity.id
_entity.type
_entity.pdbx_description
1 polymer ?
#
loop_
_entity_poly.entity_id
_entity_poly.type
_entity_poly.pdbx_seq_one_letter_code
_entity_poly.pdbx_strand_id
1 'polypeptide(L)'
;MTPDERREAVVRDFTRRGIRTVTREQYSRQGMLDAVRENRRRHRHDSKTQWIEHAAHHVAEEIAAVVDVSLDDIATVLLAAGGVGGVLAELHGLHGTTLAGVFQTAADDLDRRANGGVQL
;
A
#
# COMPACT_ATOMS: atom_id res chain seq x y z
N MET A 1 -21.62 5.88 -11.11
CA MET A 1 -20.23 6.11 -10.69
C MET A 1 -19.41 4.85 -10.93
N THR A 2 -18.44 4.90 -11.83
CA THR A 2 -17.56 3.78 -12.20
C THR A 2 -16.58 3.44 -11.06
N PRO A 3 -15.94 2.25 -11.08
CA PRO A 3 -14.91 1.89 -10.11
C PRO A 3 -13.75 2.91 -10.06
N ASP A 4 -13.35 3.44 -11.21
CA ASP A 4 -12.30 4.46 -11.32
C ASP A 4 -12.73 5.80 -10.70
N GLU A 5 -13.97 6.24 -10.95
CA GLU A 5 -14.50 7.46 -10.34
C GLU A 5 -14.59 7.36 -8.81
N ARG A 6 -14.93 6.17 -8.28
CA ARG A 6 -14.93 5.90 -6.83
C ARG A 6 -13.52 6.00 -6.25
N ARG A 7 -12.54 5.39 -6.92
CA ARG A 7 -11.13 5.46 -6.49
C ARG A 7 -10.60 6.88 -6.49
N GLU A 8 -10.91 7.67 -7.51
CA GLU A 8 -10.55 9.09 -7.55
C GLU A 8 -11.23 9.91 -6.45
N ALA A 9 -12.47 9.59 -6.11
CA ALA A 9 -13.17 10.26 -5.01
C ALA A 9 -12.46 10.02 -3.66
N VAL A 10 -12.02 8.79 -3.38
CA VAL A 10 -11.23 8.47 -2.17
C VAL A 10 -9.90 9.19 -2.15
N VAL A 11 -9.18 9.19 -3.28
CA VAL A 11 -7.90 9.91 -3.42
C VAL A 11 -8.08 11.43 -3.15
N ARG A 12 -9.16 12.02 -3.68
CA ARG A 12 -9.51 13.42 -3.39
C ARG A 12 -9.84 13.65 -1.92
N ASP A 13 -10.55 12.71 -1.28
CA ASP A 13 -10.89 12.83 0.13
C ASP A 13 -9.66 12.77 1.05
N PHE A 14 -8.72 11.86 0.78
CA PHE A 14 -7.42 11.83 1.47
C PHE A 14 -6.65 13.13 1.30
N THR A 15 -6.62 13.68 0.07
CA THR A 15 -5.98 14.99 -0.18
C THR A 15 -6.63 16.08 0.66
N ARG A 16 -7.97 16.10 0.77
CA ARG A 16 -8.72 17.05 1.61
C ARG A 16 -8.36 16.93 3.09
N ARG A 17 -8.08 15.71 3.57
CA ARG A 17 -7.62 15.44 4.94
C ARG A 17 -6.13 15.79 5.16
N GLY A 18 -5.46 16.40 4.17
CA GLY A 18 -4.07 16.82 4.25
C GLY A 18 -3.06 15.71 3.96
N ILE A 19 -3.51 14.54 3.53
CA ILE A 19 -2.67 13.39 3.16
C ILE A 19 -2.30 13.55 1.68
N ARG A 20 -1.00 13.67 1.40
CA ARG A 20 -0.49 13.60 0.03
C ARG A 20 -0.74 12.20 -0.53
N THR A 21 -1.61 12.13 -1.53
CA THR A 21 -1.88 10.92 -2.32
C THR A 21 -1.18 11.00 -3.67
N VAL A 22 -0.89 9.86 -4.28
CA VAL A 22 -0.27 9.79 -5.61
C VAL A 22 -1.38 9.76 -6.67
N THR A 23 -1.33 10.64 -7.67
CA THR A 23 -2.25 10.57 -8.82
C THR A 23 -1.84 9.42 -9.74
N ARG A 24 -2.73 9.00 -10.65
CA ARG A 24 -2.43 7.94 -11.63
C ARG A 24 -1.17 8.23 -12.45
N GLU A 25 -0.99 9.49 -12.85
CA GLU A 25 0.18 9.97 -13.62
C GLU A 25 1.48 9.96 -12.80
N GLN A 26 1.35 10.09 -11.49
CA GLN A 26 2.49 10.10 -10.56
C GLN A 26 2.76 8.71 -9.98
N TYR A 27 2.02 7.68 -10.40
CA TYR A 27 2.06 6.33 -9.84
C TYR A 27 3.32 5.57 -10.28
N SER A 28 4.46 6.08 -9.84
CA SER A 28 5.78 5.49 -9.96
C SER A 28 6.34 5.21 -8.57
N ARG A 29 7.35 4.35 -8.49
CA ARG A 29 8.07 4.08 -7.23
C ARG A 29 8.51 5.37 -6.54
N GLN A 30 9.14 6.27 -7.29
CA GLN A 30 9.63 7.54 -6.76
C GLN A 30 8.48 8.44 -6.29
N GLY A 31 7.41 8.55 -7.07
CA GLY A 31 6.24 9.35 -6.69
C GLY A 31 5.55 8.84 -5.41
N MET A 32 5.49 7.52 -5.22
CA MET A 32 4.99 6.91 -3.99
C MET A 32 5.91 7.19 -2.79
N LEU A 33 7.23 7.05 -2.94
CA LEU A 33 8.18 7.38 -1.88
C LEU A 33 8.13 8.85 -1.48
N ASP A 34 8.06 9.76 -2.46
CA ASP A 34 7.99 11.19 -2.21
C ASP A 34 6.72 11.56 -1.44
N ALA A 35 5.57 10.96 -1.79
CA ALA A 35 4.33 11.15 -1.06
C ALA A 35 4.42 10.65 0.40
N VAL A 36 4.99 9.46 0.62
CA VAL A 36 5.18 8.90 1.98
C VAL A 36 6.10 9.79 2.82
N ARG A 37 7.25 10.19 2.26
CA ARG A 37 8.23 11.06 2.93
C ARG A 37 7.65 12.43 3.24
N GLU A 38 6.86 12.99 2.33
CA GLU A 38 6.17 14.25 2.55
C GLU A 38 5.12 14.12 3.67
N ASN A 39 4.30 13.08 3.68
CA ASN A 39 3.31 12.85 4.74
C ASN A 39 3.98 12.71 6.11
N ARG A 40 5.06 11.93 6.19
CA ARG A 40 5.91 11.82 7.40
C ARG A 40 6.39 13.20 7.87
N ARG A 41 6.91 14.02 6.96
CA ARG A 41 7.39 15.37 7.31
C ARG A 41 6.26 16.27 7.82
N ARG A 42 5.09 16.25 7.18
CA ARG A 42 3.92 17.08 7.56
C ARG A 42 3.37 16.68 8.93
N HIS A 43 3.35 15.38 9.22
CA HIS A 43 2.72 14.81 10.41
C HIS A 43 3.74 14.27 11.43
N ARG A 44 4.99 14.72 11.40
CA ARG A 44 6.09 14.21 12.25
C ARG A 44 5.81 14.26 13.77
N HIS A 45 4.94 15.18 14.18
CA HIS A 45 4.58 15.41 15.59
C HIS A 45 3.25 14.75 15.97
N ASP A 46 2.58 14.09 15.04
CA ASP A 46 1.35 13.36 15.29
C ASP A 46 1.66 11.98 15.90
N SER A 47 1.09 11.71 17.07
CA SER A 47 1.32 10.46 17.83
C SER A 47 0.94 9.22 17.04
N LYS A 48 -0.12 9.29 16.23
CA LYS A 48 -0.53 8.20 15.35
C LYS A 48 0.52 7.94 14.27
N THR A 49 1.06 8.98 13.65
CA THR A 49 2.14 8.88 12.66
C THR A 49 3.40 8.25 13.28
N GLN A 50 3.80 8.67 14.49
CA GLN A 50 4.95 8.09 15.20
C GLN A 50 4.74 6.60 15.50
N TRP A 51 3.53 6.22 15.95
CA TRP A 51 3.19 4.81 16.15
C TRP A 51 3.24 4.00 14.84
N ILE A 52 2.72 4.55 13.74
CA ILE A 52 2.79 3.91 12.41
C ILE A 52 4.24 3.69 11.99
N GLU A 53 5.13 4.65 12.23
CA GLU A 53 6.55 4.51 11.89
C GLU A 53 7.24 3.43 12.69
N HIS A 54 6.96 3.35 13.99
CA HIS A 54 7.49 2.28 14.83
C HIS A 54 7.00 0.91 14.38
N ALA A 55 5.70 0.75 14.12
CA ALA A 55 5.14 -0.50 13.62
C ALA A 55 5.70 -0.85 12.22
N ALA A 56 5.83 0.12 11.33
CA ALA A 56 6.38 -0.10 9.99
C ALA A 56 7.84 -0.54 10.01
N HIS A 57 8.63 -0.09 11.00
CA HIS A 57 10.01 -0.55 11.18
C HIS A 57 10.06 -2.05 11.51
N HIS A 58 9.28 -2.51 12.50
CA HIS A 58 9.21 -3.93 12.86
C HIS A 58 8.74 -4.80 11.69
N VAL A 59 7.70 -4.37 10.98
CA VAL A 59 7.20 -5.09 9.79
C VAL A 59 8.28 -5.18 8.71
N ALA A 60 9.04 -4.11 8.47
CA ALA A 60 10.11 -4.13 7.48
C ALA A 60 11.24 -5.10 7.87
N GLU A 61 11.62 -5.16 9.16
CA GLU A 61 12.61 -6.11 9.66
C GLU A 61 12.13 -7.56 9.55
N GLU A 62 10.88 -7.84 9.95
CA GLU A 62 10.29 -9.17 9.83
C GLU A 62 10.29 -9.65 8.38
N ILE A 63 9.79 -8.82 7.44
CA ILE A 63 9.77 -9.18 6.02
C ILE A 63 11.18 -9.44 5.51
N ALA A 64 12.13 -8.52 5.76
CA ALA A 64 13.51 -8.66 5.30
C ALA A 64 14.21 -9.92 5.84
N ALA A 65 13.77 -10.44 7.00
CA ALA A 65 14.32 -11.67 7.57
C ALA A 65 13.78 -12.95 6.93
N VAL A 66 12.57 -12.94 6.36
CA VAL A 66 11.95 -14.14 5.76
C VAL A 66 11.97 -14.19 4.24
N VAL A 67 12.07 -13.06 3.54
CA VAL A 67 12.07 -13.06 2.07
C VAL A 67 13.48 -12.97 1.50
N ASP A 68 13.80 -13.84 0.56
CA ASP A 68 15.04 -13.80 -0.22
C ASP A 68 14.87 -12.92 -1.47
N VAL A 69 14.57 -11.63 -1.22
CA VAL A 69 14.32 -10.62 -2.26
C VAL A 69 15.08 -9.36 -1.88
N SER A 70 15.53 -8.58 -2.88
CA SER A 70 16.24 -7.33 -2.61
C SER A 70 15.37 -6.34 -1.81
N LEU A 71 15.98 -5.57 -0.90
CA LEU A 71 15.26 -4.56 -0.13
C LEU A 71 14.56 -3.51 -1.02
N ASP A 72 15.14 -3.22 -2.19
CA ASP A 72 14.59 -2.25 -3.15
C ASP A 72 13.29 -2.76 -3.78
N ASP A 73 13.24 -4.04 -4.13
CA ASP A 73 12.06 -4.72 -4.68
C ASP A 73 10.97 -4.89 -3.62
N ILE A 74 11.33 -5.28 -2.39
CA ILE A 74 10.40 -5.36 -1.25
C ILE A 74 9.72 -4.01 -1.05
N ALA A 75 10.49 -2.93 -1.00
CA ALA A 75 9.95 -1.58 -0.84
C ALA A 75 8.98 -1.22 -1.98
N THR A 76 9.31 -1.58 -3.22
CA THR A 76 8.44 -1.34 -4.39
C THR A 76 7.10 -2.07 -4.25
N VAL A 77 7.14 -3.35 -3.88
CA VAL A 77 5.93 -4.16 -3.68
C VAL A 77 5.10 -3.62 -2.53
N LEU A 78 5.72 -3.27 -1.40
CA LEU A 78 5.01 -2.70 -0.24
C LEU A 78 4.35 -1.35 -0.55
N LEU A 79 5.00 -0.48 -1.34
CA LEU A 79 4.39 0.78 -1.78
C LEU A 79 3.16 0.53 -2.65
N ALA A 80 3.27 -0.39 -3.62
CA ALA A 80 2.17 -0.73 -4.51
C ALA A 80 1.00 -1.39 -3.74
N ALA A 81 1.31 -2.35 -2.87
CA ALA A 81 0.34 -3.05 -2.04
C ALA A 81 -0.34 -2.09 -1.05
N GLY A 82 0.41 -1.26 -0.34
CA GLY A 82 -0.13 -0.26 0.59
C GLY A 82 -1.05 0.76 -0.11
N GLY A 83 -0.69 1.21 -1.31
CA GLY A 83 -1.53 2.12 -2.10
C GLY A 83 -2.86 1.51 -2.53
N VAL A 84 -2.84 0.27 -3.04
CA VAL A 84 -4.06 -0.45 -3.43
C VAL A 84 -4.90 -0.84 -2.22
N GLY A 85 -4.25 -1.40 -1.20
CA GLY A 85 -4.92 -1.86 0.02
C GLY A 85 -5.58 -0.75 0.81
N GLY A 86 -4.93 0.41 0.94
CA GLY A 86 -5.51 1.57 1.60
C GLY A 86 -6.78 2.07 0.90
N VAL A 87 -6.77 2.11 -0.43
CA VAL A 87 -7.96 2.48 -1.23
C VAL A 87 -9.07 1.45 -1.06
N LEU A 88 -8.76 0.15 -1.15
CA LEU A 88 -9.76 -0.91 -0.96
C LEU A 88 -10.37 -0.88 0.44
N ALA A 89 -9.54 -0.65 1.46
CA ALA A 89 -9.99 -0.56 2.84
C ALA A 89 -10.96 0.59 3.05
N GLU A 90 -10.69 1.78 2.53
CA GLU A 90 -11.63 2.91 2.61
C GLU A 90 -12.90 2.70 1.78
N LEU A 91 -12.79 2.17 0.55
CA LEU A 91 -13.94 1.98 -0.34
C LEU A 91 -14.95 0.97 0.20
N HIS A 92 -14.47 -0.06 0.91
CA HIS A 92 -15.29 -1.19 1.33
C HIS A 92 -15.35 -1.35 2.86
N GLY A 93 -14.76 -0.43 3.62
CA GLY A 93 -14.70 -0.53 5.08
C GLY A 93 -14.01 -1.81 5.57
N LEU A 94 -12.95 -2.23 4.89
CA LEU A 94 -12.30 -3.52 5.17
C LEU A 94 -11.54 -3.47 6.49
N HIS A 95 -11.69 -4.54 7.26
CA HIS A 95 -10.90 -4.77 8.45
C HIS A 95 -9.51 -5.28 8.06
N GLY A 96 -8.52 -5.10 8.94
CA GLY A 96 -7.14 -5.50 8.66
C GLY A 96 -6.98 -6.98 8.28
N THR A 97 -7.77 -7.87 8.89
CA THR A 97 -7.77 -9.30 8.57
C THR A 97 -8.29 -9.59 7.17
N THR A 98 -9.33 -8.88 6.72
CA THR A 98 -9.84 -8.99 5.35
C THR A 98 -8.82 -8.49 4.35
N LEU A 99 -8.14 -7.37 4.63
CA LEU A 99 -7.11 -6.84 3.76
C LEU A 99 -5.90 -7.79 3.65
N ALA A 100 -5.51 -8.42 4.77
CA ALA A 100 -4.47 -9.46 4.76
C ALA A 100 -4.87 -10.66 3.86
N GLY A 101 -6.11 -11.13 3.97
CA GLY A 101 -6.62 -12.20 3.11
C GLY A 101 -6.62 -11.85 1.62
N VAL A 102 -6.92 -10.59 1.26
CA VAL A 102 -6.80 -10.10 -0.12
C VAL A 102 -5.37 -10.20 -0.62
N PHE A 103 -4.39 -9.74 0.16
CA PHE A 103 -2.98 -9.82 -0.24
C PHE A 103 -2.45 -11.25 -0.33
N GLN A 104 -2.84 -12.13 0.59
CA GLN A 104 -2.49 -13.56 0.55
C GLN A 104 -3.08 -14.25 -0.69
N THR A 105 -4.33 -13.95 -1.04
CA THR A 105 -4.97 -14.50 -2.25
C THR A 105 -4.32 -13.96 -3.52
N ALA A 106 -3.94 -12.68 -3.54
CA ALA A 106 -3.19 -12.11 -4.66
C ALA A 106 -1.81 -12.75 -4.82
N ALA A 107 -1.12 -13.06 -3.72
CA ALA A 107 0.16 -13.77 -3.74
C ALA A 107 0.02 -15.19 -4.32
N ASP A 108 -0.99 -15.95 -3.90
CA ASP A 108 -1.31 -17.27 -4.48
C ASP A 108 -1.57 -17.18 -6.00
N ASP A 109 -2.34 -16.19 -6.45
CA ASP A 109 -2.62 -16.02 -7.87
C ASP A 109 -1.36 -15.68 -8.69
N LEU A 110 -0.45 -14.86 -8.14
CA LEU A 110 0.84 -14.57 -8.76
C LEU A 110 1.73 -15.83 -8.82
N ASP A 111 1.78 -16.62 -7.75
CA ASP A 111 2.51 -17.88 -7.71
C ASP A 111 1.97 -18.86 -8.76
N ARG A 112 0.65 -19.04 -8.82
CA ARG A 112 0.01 -19.89 -9.83
C ARG A 112 0.36 -19.44 -11.24
N ARG A 113 0.34 -18.14 -11.54
CA ARG A 113 0.73 -17.60 -12.85
C ARG A 113 2.21 -17.88 -13.17
N ALA A 114 3.09 -17.73 -12.20
CA ALA A 114 4.53 -17.97 -12.37
C ALA A 114 4.85 -19.45 -12.60
N ASN A 115 4.14 -20.35 -11.89
CA ASN A 115 4.37 -21.79 -11.91
C ASN A 115 3.46 -22.55 -12.90
N GLY A 116 2.81 -21.84 -13.84
CA GLY A 116 2.04 -22.47 -14.93
C GLY A 116 0.69 -23.07 -14.53
N GLY A 117 0.09 -22.61 -13.42
CA GLY A 117 -1.28 -22.90 -13.02
C GLY A 117 -2.27 -22.36 -14.05
N VAL A 118 -2.72 -23.24 -14.94
CA VAL A 118 -3.73 -22.99 -15.97
C VAL A 118 -5.00 -22.40 -15.34
N GLN A 119 -5.45 -21.28 -15.90
CA GLN A 119 -6.77 -20.69 -15.64
C GLN A 119 -7.88 -21.67 -16.02
N LEU A 120 -8.83 -21.88 -15.10
CA LEU A 120 -10.22 -22.21 -15.45
C LEU A 120 -11.09 -21.01 -15.10
#